data_AF-A0A0C2INS3-F1
#
_entry.id   AF-A0A0C2INS3-F1
#
_cell.length_a   1.000
_cell.length_b   1.000
_cell.length_c   1.000
_cell.angle_alpha   90.00
_cell.angle_beta   90.00
_cell.angle_gamma   90.00
#
_symmetry.space_group_name_H-M   'P 1'
#
loop_
_entity.id
_entity.type
_entity.pdbx_description
1 polymer ?
#
loop_
_entity_poly.entity_id
_entity_poly.type
_entity_poly.pdbx_seq_one_letter_code
_entity_poly.pdbx_strand_id
1 'polypeptide(L)'
;MLGETAIGEAGKRMRMGAEQEGRVEIEMTKATAAAKAALKGASAHKKQKVRYTTSFHRPKTLQLSRAPKYPRKSIPHAVRLDEHKVIVHPLNTESAMKKIEENNTLVFIVDVKANKAQIKQALKKLYDIDTVKINTLIRPDGTKKAYARLTPNVDALDIAATKLALV
;
A
#
# COMPACT_ATOMS: atom_id res chain seq x y z
N MET A 1 20.39 -71.90 -74.51
CA MET A 1 19.56 -72.58 -73.50
C MET A 1 19.81 -71.89 -72.18
N LEU A 2 18.87 -71.51 -71.32
CA LEU A 2 17.41 -71.53 -71.26
C LEU A 2 17.06 -70.57 -70.10
N GLY A 3 15.98 -69.80 -70.24
CA GLY A 3 15.06 -69.41 -69.15
C GLY A 3 15.56 -68.69 -67.90
N GLU A 4 15.17 -67.43 -67.72
CA GLU A 4 14.57 -66.91 -66.47
C GLU A 4 13.71 -65.68 -66.86
N THR A 5 12.60 -65.89 -67.55
CA THR A 5 11.22 -65.93 -66.99
C THR A 5 10.83 -64.67 -66.22
N ALA A 6 10.06 -63.80 -66.88
CA ALA A 6 8.69 -63.33 -66.55
C ALA A 6 8.26 -62.98 -65.11
N ILE A 7 9.07 -63.20 -64.07
CA ILE A 7 8.73 -62.98 -62.65
C ILE A 7 8.99 -61.51 -62.26
N GLY A 8 9.96 -60.85 -62.92
CA GLY A 8 10.34 -59.47 -62.63
C GLY A 8 9.31 -58.41 -63.03
N GLU A 9 8.50 -58.64 -64.07
CA GLU A 9 7.46 -57.68 -64.49
C GLU A 9 6.18 -57.80 -63.65
N ALA A 10 5.80 -59.01 -63.22
CA ALA A 10 4.62 -59.23 -62.39
C ALA A 10 4.78 -58.65 -60.98
N GLY A 11 5.96 -58.83 -60.36
CA GLY A 11 6.27 -58.24 -59.06
C GLY A 11 6.39 -56.71 -59.08
N LYS A 12 6.84 -56.14 -60.20
CA LYS A 12 6.91 -54.68 -60.41
C LYS A 12 5.52 -54.08 -60.64
N ARG A 13 4.61 -54.78 -61.35
CA ARG A 13 3.21 -54.38 -61.49
C ARG A 13 2.41 -54.47 -60.17
N MET A 14 2.62 -55.51 -59.36
CA MET A 14 1.95 -55.62 -58.04
C MET A 14 2.41 -54.55 -57.03
N ARG A 15 3.72 -54.22 -56.97
CA ARG A 15 4.21 -53.13 -56.10
C ARG A 15 3.73 -51.76 -56.53
N MET A 16 3.66 -51.51 -57.85
CA MET A 16 3.12 -50.25 -58.39
C MET A 16 1.63 -50.08 -58.07
N GLY A 17 0.84 -51.15 -58.03
CA GLY A 17 -0.57 -51.12 -57.66
C GLY A 17 -0.81 -50.79 -56.18
N ALA A 18 -0.05 -51.41 -55.25
CA ALA A 18 -0.18 -51.14 -53.82
C ALA A 18 0.28 -49.72 -53.42
N GLU A 19 1.32 -49.18 -54.07
CA GLU A 19 1.75 -47.79 -53.90
C GLU A 19 0.73 -46.79 -54.47
N GLN A 20 -0.01 -47.19 -55.52
CA GLN A 20 -1.10 -46.39 -56.08
C GLN A 20 -2.32 -46.37 -55.15
N GLU A 21 -2.73 -47.51 -54.58
CA GLU A 21 -3.86 -47.59 -53.65
C GLU A 21 -3.63 -46.75 -52.37
N GLY A 22 -2.44 -46.85 -51.76
CA GLY A 22 -2.08 -46.03 -50.60
C GLY A 22 -2.02 -44.52 -50.92
N ARG A 23 -1.58 -44.14 -52.12
CA ARG A 23 -1.63 -42.74 -52.57
C ARG A 23 -3.07 -42.24 -52.75
N VAL A 24 -3.96 -43.06 -53.31
CA VAL A 24 -5.37 -42.72 -53.52
C VAL A 24 -6.10 -42.53 -52.19
N GLU A 25 -5.83 -43.37 -51.19
CA GLU A 25 -6.38 -43.19 -49.83
C GLU A 25 -5.85 -41.91 -49.15
N ILE A 26 -4.56 -41.60 -49.30
CA ILE A 26 -3.96 -40.36 -48.78
C ILE A 26 -4.56 -39.13 -49.49
N GLU A 27 -4.85 -39.22 -50.79
CA GLU A 27 -5.51 -38.15 -51.54
C GLU A 27 -6.98 -37.99 -51.17
N MET A 28 -7.72 -39.09 -50.98
CA MET A 28 -9.10 -39.05 -50.49
C MET A 28 -9.20 -38.46 -49.07
N THR A 29 -8.30 -38.85 -48.16
CA THR A 29 -8.28 -38.30 -46.80
C THR A 29 -7.93 -36.82 -46.78
N LYS A 30 -6.99 -36.38 -47.63
CA LYS A 30 -6.70 -34.95 -47.84
C LYS A 30 -7.87 -34.19 -48.46
N ALA A 31 -8.54 -34.75 -49.45
CA ALA A 31 -9.70 -34.14 -50.11
C ALA A 31 -10.89 -34.02 -49.16
N THR A 32 -11.17 -35.06 -48.36
CA THR A 32 -12.25 -35.03 -47.37
C THR A 32 -11.95 -34.07 -46.21
N ALA A 33 -10.68 -33.96 -45.79
CA ALA A 33 -10.26 -32.95 -44.81
C ALA A 33 -10.37 -31.52 -45.37
N ALA A 34 -9.95 -31.30 -46.63
CA ALA A 34 -10.09 -30.02 -47.32
C ALA A 34 -11.56 -29.62 -47.50
N ALA A 35 -12.43 -30.56 -47.88
CA ALA A 35 -13.87 -30.34 -48.00
C ALA A 35 -14.51 -29.96 -46.65
N LYS A 36 -14.14 -30.65 -45.55
CA LYS A 36 -14.60 -30.32 -44.20
C LYS A 36 -14.09 -28.95 -43.73
N ALA A 37 -12.85 -28.59 -44.08
CA ALA A 37 -12.27 -27.28 -43.76
C ALA A 37 -12.94 -26.14 -44.56
N ALA A 38 -13.21 -26.35 -45.84
CA ALA A 38 -13.92 -25.40 -46.70
C ALA A 38 -15.36 -25.15 -46.22
N LEU A 39 -16.07 -26.19 -45.81
CA LEU A 39 -17.44 -26.11 -45.30
C LEU A 39 -17.54 -25.36 -43.95
N LYS A 40 -16.52 -25.50 -43.09
CA LYS A 40 -16.45 -24.78 -41.81
C LYS A 40 -16.20 -23.27 -42.01
N GLY A 41 -15.57 -22.89 -43.13
CA GLY A 41 -15.35 -21.51 -43.54
C GLY A 41 -14.34 -20.75 -42.66
N ALA A 42 -13.75 -19.68 -43.21
CA ALA A 42 -12.70 -18.90 -42.53
C ALA A 42 -13.17 -18.16 -41.26
N SER A 43 -14.48 -18.08 -41.00
CA SER A 43 -15.07 -17.39 -39.85
C SER A 43 -15.40 -18.30 -38.65
N ALA A 44 -15.16 -19.61 -38.75
CA ALA A 44 -15.52 -20.59 -37.71
C ALA A 44 -14.92 -20.32 -36.32
N HIS A 45 -13.81 -19.60 -36.26
CA HIS A 45 -13.08 -19.30 -35.02
C HIS A 45 -13.18 -17.83 -34.60
N LYS A 46 -14.18 -17.07 -35.07
CA LYS A 46 -14.42 -15.69 -34.60
C LYS A 46 -14.92 -15.68 -33.15
N LYS A 47 -13.99 -15.65 -32.21
CA LYS A 47 -14.28 -15.46 -30.78
C LYS A 47 -14.55 -13.98 -30.51
N GLN A 48 -15.83 -13.61 -30.38
CA GLN A 48 -16.22 -12.27 -29.96
C GLN A 48 -16.11 -12.12 -28.44
N LYS A 49 -15.74 -10.93 -27.96
CA LYS A 49 -15.81 -10.60 -26.53
C LYS A 49 -17.27 -10.42 -26.15
N VAL A 50 -17.83 -11.41 -25.45
CA VAL A 50 -19.21 -11.37 -24.95
C VAL A 50 -19.32 -10.26 -23.89
N ARG A 51 -20.29 -9.36 -24.07
CA ARG A 51 -20.65 -8.33 -23.10
C ARG A 51 -22.00 -8.74 -22.49
N TYR A 52 -22.03 -9.04 -21.20
CA TYR A 52 -23.26 -9.44 -20.49
C TYR A 52 -24.10 -8.26 -20.01
N THR A 53 -23.59 -7.03 -20.12
CA THR A 53 -24.24 -5.79 -19.71
C THR A 53 -24.48 -4.89 -20.91
N THR A 54 -25.61 -4.19 -20.93
CA THR A 54 -25.94 -3.18 -21.96
C THR A 54 -25.17 -1.88 -21.77
N SER A 55 -24.66 -1.63 -20.55
CA SER A 55 -23.84 -0.47 -20.22
C SER A 55 -22.35 -0.71 -20.48
N PHE A 56 -21.69 0.28 -21.07
CA PHE A 56 -20.24 0.29 -21.27
C PHE A 56 -19.53 0.83 -20.01
N HIS A 57 -18.68 0.03 -19.40
CA HIS A 57 -17.81 0.47 -18.31
C HIS A 57 -16.40 0.78 -18.83
N ARG A 58 -15.85 1.93 -18.41
CA ARG A 58 -14.45 2.27 -18.68
C ARG A 58 -13.56 1.16 -18.12
N PRO A 59 -12.68 0.54 -18.92
CA PRO A 59 -11.75 -0.46 -18.41
C PRO A 59 -10.82 0.19 -17.40
N LYS A 60 -10.48 -0.56 -16.34
CA LYS A 60 -9.43 -0.13 -15.42
C LYS A 60 -8.14 -0.01 -16.21
N THR A 61 -7.60 1.19 -16.25
CA THR A 61 -6.36 1.53 -16.95
C THR A 61 -5.25 1.68 -15.92
N LEU A 62 -4.01 1.49 -16.35
CA LEU A 62 -2.85 1.71 -15.48
C LEU A 62 -2.79 3.18 -15.09
N GLN A 63 -2.76 3.45 -13.79
CA GLN A 63 -2.57 4.80 -13.24
C GLN A 63 -1.14 4.90 -12.68
N LEU A 64 -0.27 5.62 -13.38
CA LEU A 64 1.10 5.84 -12.94
C LEU A 64 1.13 6.78 -11.73
N SER A 65 2.08 6.54 -10.81
CA SER A 65 2.38 7.48 -9.73
C SER A 65 2.95 8.79 -10.31
N ARG A 66 2.71 9.92 -9.62
CA ARG A 66 3.25 11.21 -10.02
C ARG A 66 4.78 11.22 -9.87
N ALA A 67 5.51 11.43 -10.97
CA ALA A 67 6.96 11.64 -11.00
C ALA A 67 7.26 13.05 -11.54
N PRO A 68 7.33 14.09 -10.68
CA PRO A 68 7.59 15.46 -11.12
C PRO A 68 9.03 15.61 -11.62
N LYS A 69 9.23 16.34 -12.73
CA LYS A 69 10.56 16.57 -13.32
C LYS A 69 11.44 17.52 -12.50
N TYR A 70 10.82 18.37 -11.69
CA TYR A 70 11.49 19.34 -10.83
C TYR A 70 10.72 19.49 -9.51
N PRO A 71 11.42 19.77 -8.40
CA PRO A 71 10.75 20.01 -7.11
C PRO A 71 9.98 21.34 -7.15
N ARG A 72 8.80 21.39 -6.52
CA ARG A 72 7.97 22.62 -6.46
C ARG A 72 8.53 23.69 -5.50
N LYS A 73 9.37 23.27 -4.56
CA LYS A 73 10.07 24.13 -3.60
C LYS A 73 11.50 23.62 -3.51
N SER A 74 12.46 24.53 -3.45
CA SER A 74 13.87 24.19 -3.30
C SER A 74 14.14 23.45 -1.98
N ILE A 75 13.53 23.91 -0.89
CA ILE A 75 13.73 23.36 0.47
C ILE A 75 12.36 23.01 1.08
N PRO A 76 12.21 21.80 1.66
CA PRO A 76 11.01 21.45 2.41
C PRO A 76 10.93 22.25 3.71
N HIS A 77 9.71 22.56 4.15
CA HIS A 77 9.49 23.32 5.37
C HIS A 77 9.66 22.42 6.61
N ALA A 78 10.50 22.85 7.56
CA ALA A 78 10.73 22.12 8.81
C ALA A 78 9.54 22.22 9.78
N VAL A 79 9.48 21.33 10.77
CA VAL A 79 8.44 21.38 11.81
C VAL A 79 8.63 22.65 12.66
N ARG A 80 7.60 23.50 12.72
CA ARG A 80 7.61 24.79 13.47
C ARG A 80 7.20 24.69 14.94
N LEU A 81 6.77 23.51 15.37
CA LEU A 81 6.35 23.20 16.73
C LEU A 81 7.34 22.18 17.30
N ASP A 82 8.44 22.69 17.80
CA ASP A 82 9.44 21.96 18.57
C ASP A 82 9.02 21.86 20.04
N GLU A 83 9.74 21.04 20.80
CA GLU A 83 9.43 20.72 22.20
C GLU A 83 9.38 21.97 23.09
N HIS A 84 10.33 22.89 22.91
CA HIS A 84 10.42 24.15 23.66
C HIS A 84 9.30 25.12 23.36
N LYS A 85 8.67 25.01 22.19
CA LYS A 85 7.51 25.82 21.85
C LYS A 85 6.20 25.16 22.28
N VAL A 86 6.16 23.83 22.31
CA VAL A 86 5.01 23.10 22.83
C VAL A 86 4.79 23.41 24.31
N ILE A 87 5.85 23.42 25.12
CA ILE A 87 5.79 23.75 26.55
C ILE A 87 6.34 25.16 26.75
N VAL A 88 5.47 26.12 27.06
CA VAL A 88 5.88 27.52 27.20
C VAL A 88 6.49 27.76 28.57
N HIS A 89 5.73 27.48 29.64
CA HIS A 89 6.19 27.60 31.01
C HIS A 89 5.30 26.79 31.96
N PRO A 90 5.81 26.37 33.13
CA PRO A 90 4.96 25.82 34.18
C PRO A 90 4.04 26.88 34.80
N LEU A 91 2.95 26.44 35.42
CA LEU A 91 2.00 27.30 36.11
C LEU A 91 2.21 27.25 37.63
N ASN A 92 2.49 28.39 38.25
CA ASN A 92 2.83 28.53 39.67
C ASN A 92 1.69 29.11 40.53
N THR A 93 0.43 28.99 40.10
CA THR A 93 -0.73 29.46 40.88
C THR A 93 -0.98 28.55 42.08
N GLU A 94 -1.57 29.05 43.17
CA GLU A 94 -1.94 28.27 44.37
C GLU A 94 -2.71 26.98 44.03
N SER A 95 -3.70 27.09 43.13
CA SER A 95 -4.49 25.95 42.66
C SER A 95 -3.65 24.89 41.91
N ALA A 96 -2.55 25.31 41.28
CA ALA A 96 -1.62 24.42 40.60
C ALA A 96 -0.66 23.77 41.60
N MET A 97 -0.15 24.52 42.59
CA MET A 97 0.68 23.97 43.65
C MET A 97 -0.05 22.89 44.43
N LYS A 98 -1.33 23.14 44.78
CA LYS A 98 -2.21 22.12 45.38
C LYS A 98 -2.35 20.86 44.53
N LYS A 99 -2.32 20.97 43.19
CA LYS A 99 -2.39 19.84 42.26
C LYS A 99 -1.08 19.05 42.16
N ILE A 100 0.05 19.69 42.42
CA ILE A 100 1.36 19.04 42.51
C ILE A 100 1.37 18.16 43.77
N GLU A 101 0.97 18.71 44.91
CA GLU A 101 0.95 18.04 46.21
C GLU A 101 -0.07 16.89 46.30
N GLU A 102 -1.35 17.14 46.00
CA GLU A 102 -2.41 16.16 46.29
C GLU A 102 -2.50 15.04 45.25
N ASN A 103 -2.28 15.38 43.98
CA ASN A 103 -2.67 14.52 42.86
C ASN A 103 -1.48 13.99 42.05
N ASN A 104 -0.25 14.36 42.41
CA ASN A 104 0.97 14.10 41.63
C ASN A 104 0.79 14.57 40.16
N THR A 105 0.37 15.83 39.99
CA THR A 105 0.12 16.43 38.68
C THR A 105 0.85 17.76 38.50
N LEU A 106 1.65 17.86 37.44
CA LEU A 106 2.28 19.10 37.04
C LEU A 106 1.37 19.89 36.10
N VAL A 107 1.34 21.21 36.25
CA VAL A 107 0.49 22.09 35.44
C VAL A 107 1.35 22.98 34.57
N PHE A 108 1.13 22.94 33.26
CA PHE A 108 1.87 23.72 32.28
C PHE A 108 0.97 24.61 31.46
N ILE A 109 1.54 25.71 31.00
CA ILE A 109 1.02 26.49 29.89
C ILE A 109 1.71 26.00 28.62
N VAL A 110 0.89 25.68 27.63
CA VAL A 110 1.29 25.03 26.38
C VAL A 110 0.73 25.78 25.18
N ASP A 111 1.32 25.54 24.01
CA ASP A 111 0.83 26.14 22.76
C ASP A 111 -0.58 25.63 22.41
N VAL A 112 -1.42 26.52 21.88
CA VAL A 112 -2.82 26.25 21.54
C VAL A 112 -2.95 25.19 20.44
N LYS A 113 -1.95 25.02 19.60
CA LYS A 113 -1.92 24.01 18.53
C LYS A 113 -1.39 22.65 18.99
N ALA A 114 -0.82 22.57 20.19
CA ALA A 114 -0.22 21.33 20.68
C ALA A 114 -1.27 20.28 21.08
N ASN A 115 -1.12 19.06 20.57
CA ASN A 115 -1.95 17.92 20.95
C ASN A 115 -1.42 17.21 22.19
N LYS A 116 -2.26 16.44 22.89
CA LYS A 116 -1.89 15.71 24.11
C LYS A 116 -0.66 14.80 23.91
N ALA A 117 -0.55 14.14 22.77
CA ALA A 117 0.59 13.28 22.43
C ALA A 117 1.89 14.08 22.30
N GLN A 118 1.84 15.26 21.68
CA GLN A 118 3.00 16.15 21.54
C GLN A 118 3.45 16.69 22.89
N ILE A 119 2.51 17.08 23.76
CA ILE A 119 2.82 17.54 25.13
C ILE A 119 3.49 16.41 25.92
N LYS A 120 2.99 15.16 25.81
CA LYS A 120 3.61 14.00 26.46
C LYS A 120 5.05 13.78 26.01
N GLN A 121 5.29 13.85 24.70
CA GLN A 121 6.63 13.69 24.13
C GLN A 121 7.57 14.84 24.53
N ALA A 122 7.07 16.08 24.52
CA ALA A 122 7.85 17.25 24.92
C ALA A 122 8.25 17.20 26.41
N LEU A 123 7.32 16.81 27.29
CA LEU A 123 7.62 16.66 28.73
C LEU A 123 8.67 15.57 28.98
N LYS A 124 8.58 14.46 28.25
CA LYS A 124 9.56 13.38 28.33
C LYS A 124 10.93 13.82 27.81
N LYS A 125 10.99 14.55 26.70
CA LYS A 125 12.27 14.98 26.12
C LYS A 125 12.96 16.09 26.91
N LEU A 126 12.21 17.10 27.37
CA LEU A 126 12.80 18.26 28.03
C LEU A 126 13.18 17.98 29.48
N TYR A 127 12.31 17.26 30.19
CA TYR A 127 12.42 17.13 31.64
C TYR A 127 12.51 15.68 32.09
N ASP A 128 12.57 14.71 31.17
CA ASP A 128 12.55 13.27 31.49
C ASP A 128 11.41 12.88 32.44
N ILE A 129 10.21 13.33 32.07
CA ILE A 129 8.98 13.13 32.85
C ILE A 129 8.09 12.12 32.14
N ASP A 130 7.85 10.99 32.79
CA ASP A 130 6.86 10.02 32.33
C ASP A 130 5.47 10.31 32.88
N THR A 131 4.52 10.52 31.95
CA THR A 131 3.13 10.88 32.26
C THR A 131 2.17 9.74 31.98
N VAL A 132 1.24 9.51 32.92
CA VAL A 132 0.15 8.54 32.78
C VAL A 132 -0.91 9.09 31.82
N LYS A 133 -1.40 10.31 32.11
CA LYS A 133 -2.43 10.98 31.31
C LYS A 133 -2.22 12.49 31.30
N ILE A 134 -2.67 13.11 30.21
CA ILE A 134 -2.65 14.56 30.04
C ILE A 134 -4.06 15.06 29.77
N ASN A 135 -4.50 16.02 30.58
CA ASN A 135 -5.76 16.74 30.40
C ASN A 135 -5.43 18.17 29.97
N THR A 136 -6.18 18.71 29.01
CA THR A 136 -5.93 20.05 28.47
C THR A 136 -7.21 20.85 28.44
N LEU A 137 -7.14 22.16 28.71
CA LEU A 137 -8.21 23.12 28.49
C LEU A 137 -7.65 24.39 27.85
N ILE A 138 -8.51 25.15 27.19
CA ILE A 138 -8.20 26.52 26.78
C ILE A 138 -8.66 27.47 27.89
N ARG A 139 -7.78 28.36 28.34
CA ARG A 139 -8.09 29.43 29.29
C ARG A 139 -8.82 30.58 28.57
N PRO A 140 -9.63 31.39 29.28
CA PRO A 140 -10.23 32.58 28.69
C PRO A 140 -9.18 33.56 28.13
N ASP A 141 -7.96 33.54 28.67
CA ASP A 141 -6.80 34.31 28.17
C ASP A 141 -6.28 33.84 26.79
N GLY A 142 -6.91 32.83 26.18
CA GLY A 142 -6.54 32.32 24.85
C GLY A 142 -5.35 31.36 24.84
N THR A 143 -4.80 30.99 26.00
CA THR A 143 -3.67 30.06 26.14
C THR A 143 -4.16 28.68 26.60
N LYS A 144 -3.42 27.62 26.25
CA LYS A 144 -3.79 26.26 26.64
C LYS A 144 -3.12 25.89 27.97
N LYS A 145 -3.90 25.36 28.91
CA LYS A 145 -3.42 24.79 30.18
C LYS A 145 -3.44 23.27 30.08
N ALA A 146 -2.35 22.63 30.48
CA ALA A 146 -2.19 21.18 30.50
C ALA A 146 -1.94 20.68 31.93
N TYR A 147 -2.75 19.73 32.38
CA TYR A 147 -2.52 18.95 33.59
C TYR A 147 -1.86 17.63 33.19
N ALA A 148 -0.61 17.45 33.59
CA ALA A 148 0.18 16.26 33.33
C ALA A 148 0.26 15.43 34.61
N ARG A 149 -0.46 14.30 34.64
CA ARG A 149 -0.36 13.34 35.75
C ARG A 149 0.84 12.45 35.57
N LEU A 150 1.71 12.42 36.56
CA LEU A 150 2.93 11.62 36.55
C LEU A 150 2.64 10.15 36.86
N THR A 151 3.64 9.32 36.60
CA THR A 151 3.65 7.95 37.11
C THR A 151 3.82 7.95 38.62
N PRO A 152 3.24 6.98 39.34
CA PRO A 152 3.30 6.94 40.81
C PRO A 152 4.71 6.70 41.36
N ASN A 153 5.66 6.28 40.53
CA ASN A 153 7.03 6.01 40.93
C ASN A 153 7.87 7.28 41.11
N VAL A 154 7.39 8.42 40.60
CA VAL A 154 8.12 9.69 40.64
C VAL A 154 7.23 10.75 41.25
N ASP A 155 7.78 11.49 42.22
CA ASP A 155 7.06 12.57 42.87
C ASP A 155 7.12 13.87 42.04
N ALA A 156 5.98 14.54 41.92
CA ALA A 156 5.89 15.82 41.24
C ALA A 156 6.57 16.94 42.03
N LEU A 157 6.61 16.87 43.37
CA LEU A 157 7.27 17.87 44.20
C LEU A 157 8.77 17.93 43.92
N ASP A 158 9.43 16.77 43.89
CA ASP A 158 10.86 16.67 43.59
C ASP A 158 11.21 17.23 42.21
N ILE A 159 10.41 16.91 41.19
CA ILE A 159 10.61 17.43 39.84
C ILE A 159 10.38 18.94 39.78
N ALA A 160 9.36 19.44 40.49
CA ALA A 160 9.04 20.85 40.53
C ALA A 160 10.17 21.68 41.14
N ALA A 161 10.81 21.19 42.21
CA ALA A 161 11.97 21.82 42.82
C ALA A 161 13.24 21.70 41.96
N THR A 162 13.56 20.49 41.50
CA THR A 162 14.86 20.22 40.84
C THR A 162 14.93 20.67 39.39
N LYS A 163 13.89 20.42 38.59
CA LYS A 163 13.92 20.64 37.13
C LYS A 163 13.21 21.92 36.70
N LEU A 164 12.21 22.36 37.47
CA LEU A 164 11.33 23.46 37.07
C LEU A 164 11.49 24.72 37.92
N ALA A 165 12.18 24.64 39.06
CA ALA A 165 12.40 25.74 40.01
C ALA A 165 11.09 26.49 40.37
N LEU A 166 10.04 25.72 40.67
CA LEU A 166 8.69 26.24 40.98
C LEU A 166 8.35 26.27 42.47
N VAL A 167 9.15 25.59 43.27
CA VAL A 167 8.98 25.37 44.72
C VAL A 167 10.17 26.00 45.43
#